data_AF-A0A9W6X3J7-F1
#
_entry.id   AF-A0A9W6X3J7-F1
#
_cell.length_a   1.000
_cell.length_b   1.000
_cell.length_c   1.000
_cell.angle_alpha   90.00
_cell.angle_beta   90.00
_cell.angle_gamma   90.00
#
_symmetry.space_group_name_H-M   'P 1'
#
loop_
_entity.id
_entity.type
_entity.pdbx_description
1 polymer ?
#
loop_
_entity_poly.entity_id
_entity_poly.type
_entity_poly.pdbx_seq_one_letter_code
_entity_poly.pdbx_strand_id
1 'polypeptide(L)' 'MADGSFVRCDNEVVLHLELDTIEGSVLMRSVACVILAGEGDEILLGSDALKMLGIDIQQLAQLAGSPLLGAEDD' A
#
# COMPACT_ATOMS: atom_id res chain seq x y z
N MET A 1 -1.37 -5.03 -11.74
CA MET A 1 -1.18 -3.82 -12.59
C MET A 1 -0.33 -2.85 -11.80
N ALA A 2 0.84 -2.48 -12.33
CA ALA A 2 1.79 -1.55 -11.70
C ALA A 2 2.41 -0.64 -12.77
N ASP A 3 1.61 -0.28 -13.78
CA ASP A 3 2.02 0.58 -14.91
C ASP A 3 1.85 2.08 -14.60
N GLY A 4 1.35 2.42 -13.41
CA GLY A 4 1.09 3.80 -13.00
C GLY A 4 -0.27 4.34 -13.45
N SER A 5 -1.14 3.50 -14.02
CA SER A 5 -2.52 3.89 -14.33
C SER A 5 -3.35 4.18 -13.08
N PHE A 6 -4.19 5.21 -13.17
CA PHE A 6 -5.16 5.53 -12.12
C PHE A 6 -6.30 4.53 -12.14
N VAL A 7 -6.62 3.99 -10.97
CA VAL A 7 -7.79 3.11 -10.78
C VAL A 7 -8.83 3.84 -9.93
N ARG A 8 -10.06 3.88 -10.45
CA ARG A 8 -11.18 4.46 -9.72
C ARG A 8 -11.65 3.48 -8.64
N CYS A 9 -11.79 3.99 -7.42
CA CYS A 9 -12.32 3.26 -6.27
C CYS A 9 -13.63 3.93 -5.85
N ASP A 10 -14.75 3.20 -5.88
CA ASP A 10 -16.06 3.75 -5.47
C ASP A 10 -16.51 3.26 -4.08
N ASN A 11 -15.78 2.30 -3.49
CA ASN A 11 -16.10 1.70 -2.21
C ASN A 11 -14.87 1.64 -1.29
N GLU A 12 -15.09 1.95 -0.02
CA GLU A 12 -14.11 1.84 1.06
C GLU A 12 -14.71 1.03 2.21
N VAL A 13 -13.89 0.21 2.86
CA VAL A 13 -14.26 -0.61 4.00
C VAL A 13 -13.13 -0.63 5.02
N VAL A 14 -13.48 -0.71 6.31
CA VAL A 14 -12.51 -0.85 7.39
C VAL A 14 -12.40 -2.32 7.79
N LEU A 15 -11.18 -2.87 7.74
CA LEU A 15 -10.91 -4.27 8.02
C LEU A 15 -9.83 -4.43 9.11
N HIS A 16 -9.86 -5.58 9.77
CA HIS A 16 -8.71 -6.07 10.54
C HIS A 16 -7.95 -7.05 9.64
N LEU A 17 -6.67 -6.79 9.40
CA LEU A 17 -5.83 -7.60 8.52
C LEU A 17 -4.82 -8.37 9.38
N GLU A 18 -4.66 -9.65 9.11
CA GLU A 18 -3.57 -10.46 9.65
C GLU A 18 -2.65 -10.81 8.49
N LEU A 19 -1.41 -10.32 8.55
CA LEU A 19 -0.40 -10.58 7.53
C LEU A 19 0.56 -11.63 8.06
N ASP A 20 0.65 -12.76 7.38
CA ASP A 20 1.64 -13.78 7.69
C ASP A 20 2.97 -13.41 7.01
N THR A 21 4.01 -13.22 7.82
CA THR A 21 5.36 -12.88 7.34
C THR A 21 6.35 -13.95 7.78
N ILE A 22 7.55 -13.94 7.19
CA ILE A 22 8.61 -14.90 7.55
C ILE A 22 9.00 -14.79 9.04
N GLU A 23 8.88 -13.60 9.64
CA GLU A 23 9.17 -13.36 11.07
C GLU A 23 7.96 -13.63 11.99
N GLY A 24 6.79 -13.92 11.42
CA GLY A 24 5.56 -14.21 12.15
C GLY A 24 4.38 -13.36 11.66
N SER A 25 3.23 -13.57 12.29
CA SER A 25 1.98 -12.91 11.90
C SER A 25 1.86 -11.52 12.53
N VAL A 26 1.49 -10.53 11.72
CA VAL A 26 1.28 -9.13 12.12
C VAL A 26 -0.20 -8.80 12.04
N LEU A 27 -0.79 -8.43 13.18
CA LEU A 27 -2.18 -8.00 13.25
C LEU A 27 -2.28 -6.47 13.08
N MET A 28 -2.87 -6.05 11.98
CA MET A 28 -3.18 -4.65 11.69
C MET A 28 -4.66 -4.41 11.97
N ARG A 29 -4.97 -3.42 12.80
CA ARG A 29 -6.35 -3.13 13.20
C ARG A 29 -6.88 -1.87 12.52
N SER A 30 -8.14 -1.94 12.09
CA SER A 30 -8.88 -0.80 11.55
C SER A 30 -8.19 -0.17 10.35
N VAL A 31 -7.77 -1.01 9.40
CA VAL A 31 -7.14 -0.59 8.16
C VAL A 31 -8.23 -0.18 7.18
N ALA A 32 -8.15 1.04 6.66
CA ALA A 32 -8.99 1.51 5.57
C ALA A 32 -8.55 0.83 4.26
N CYS A 33 -9.46 0.09 3.64
CA CYS A 33 -9.23 -0.65 2.40
C CYS A 33 -10.19 -0.16 1.31
N VAL A 34 -9.65 0.07 0.12
CA VAL A 34 -10.45 0.39 -1.07
C VAL A 34 -10.75 -0.88 -1.85
N ILE A 35 -11.98 -1.01 -2.34
CA ILE A 35 -12.37 -2.13 -3.20
C ILE A 35 -12.11 -1.74 -4.65
N LEU A 36 -11.21 -2.46 -5.29
CA LEU A 36 -10.84 -2.27 -6.69
C LEU A 36 -11.61 -3.29 -7.54
N ALA A 37 -12.31 -2.81 -8.57
CA ALA A 37 -12.92 -3.70 -9.55
C ALA A 37 -11.83 -4.30 -10.46
N GLY A 38 -11.64 -5.61 -10.39
CA GLY A 38 -10.65 -6.33 -11.22
C GLY A 38 -10.57 -7.81 -10.83
N GLU A 39 -9.84 -8.58 -11.62
CA GLU A 39 -9.57 -10.02 -11.40
C GLU A 39 -8.26 -10.23 -10.63
N GLY A 40 -7.78 -9.21 -9.91
CA GLY A 40 -6.54 -9.31 -9.15
C GLY A 40 -6.73 -10.15 -7.90
N ASP A 41 -5.99 -11.25 -7.79
CA ASP A 41 -5.87 -12.04 -6.56
C ASP A 41 -4.89 -11.41 -5.54
N GLU A 42 -4.33 -10.24 -5.86
CA GLU A 42 -3.31 -9.55 -5.07
C GLU A 42 -3.92 -8.41 -4.26
N ILE A 43 -3.43 -8.24 -3.03
CA ILE A 43 -3.78 -7.12 -2.15
C ILE A 43 -2.73 -6.02 -2.30
N LEU A 44 -3.17 -4.79 -2.57
CA LEU A 44 -2.30 -3.62 -2.56
C LEU A 44 -2.23 -3.03 -1.16
N LEU A 45 -1.03 -2.95 -0.60
CA LEU A 45 -0.79 -2.28 0.68
C LEU A 45 -0.43 -0.82 0.43
N GLY A 46 -1.25 0.09 0.99
CA GLY A 46 -0.97 1.52 0.96
C GLY A 46 0.25 1.90 1.81
N SER A 47 0.71 3.14 1.64
CA SER A 47 1.87 3.67 2.36
C SER A 47 1.72 3.61 3.88
N ASP A 48 0.53 3.89 4.41
CA ASP A 48 0.27 3.84 5.86
C ASP A 48 0.31 2.41 6.40
N ALA A 49 -0.17 1.44 5.63
CA ALA A 49 -0.08 0.02 5.98
C ALA A 49 1.39 -0.42 6.00
N LEU A 50 2.18 -0.04 5.00
CA LEU A 50 3.61 -0.34 4.95
C LEU A 50 4.39 0.31 6.11
N LYS A 51 4.07 1.57 6.46
CA LYS A 51 4.63 2.22 7.66
C LYS A 51 4.29 1.50 8.95
N MET A 52 3.08 0.96 9.08
CA MET A 52 2.69 0.15 10.24
C MET A 52 3.51 -1.15 10.35
N LEU A 53 4.00 -1.67 9.22
CA LEU A 53 4.96 -2.79 9.18
C LEU A 53 6.41 -2.36 9.48
N GLY A 54 6.65 -1.08 9.76
CA GLY A 54 8.00 -0.54 9.96
C GLY A 54 8.77 -0.33 8.66
N ILE A 55 8.09 -0.38 7.49
CA ILE A 55 8.71 -0.16 6.19
C ILE A 55 8.67 1.34 5.87
N ASP A 56 9.84 1.97 5.84
CA ASP A 56 9.96 3.36 5.42
C ASP A 56 9.97 3.46 3.88
N ILE A 57 8.90 4.05 3.34
CA ILE A 57 8.72 4.20 1.89
C ILE A 57 9.76 5.13 1.26
N GLN A 58 10.25 6.13 2.00
CA GLN A 58 11.25 7.07 1.47
C GLN A 58 12.58 6.34 1.26
N GLN A 59 12.98 5.50 2.21
CA GLN A 59 14.17 4.66 2.09
C GLN A 59 13.99 3.61 0.99
N LEU A 60 12.80 3.01 0.87
CA LEU A 60 12.51 2.05 -0.20
C LEU A 60 12.60 2.70 -1.59
N ALA A 61 12.04 3.91 -1.76
CA ALA A 61 12.10 4.65 -3.02
C ALA A 61 13.53 5.06 -3.39
N GLN A 62 14.33 5.49 -2.41
CA GLN A 62 15.75 5.78 -2.59
C GLN A 62 16.53 4.53 -3.05
N LEU A 63 16.27 3.37 -2.44
CA LEU A 63 16.87 2.10 -2.86
C LEU A 63 16.48 1.73 -4.30
N ALA A 64 15.23 1.99 -4.68
CA ALA A 64 14.72 1.74 -6.02
C ALA A 64 15.23 2.75 -7.07
N GLY A 65 16.07 3.73 -6.69
CA GLY A 65 16.57 4.79 -7.58
C GLY A 65 15.44 5.65 -8.17
N SER A 66 14.27 5.63 -7.55
CA SER A 66 13.07 6.31 -8.02
C SER A 66 12.99 7.67 -7.35
N PRO A 67 13.02 8.80 -8.09
CA PRO A 67 12.58 10.06 -7.51
C PRO A 67 11.09 9.88 -7.18
N LEU A 68 10.73 10.03 -5.91
CA LEU A 68 9.32 10.08 -5.54
C LEU A 68 8.67 11.17 -6.39
N LEU A 69 7.62 10.79 -7.12
CA LEU A 69 6.90 11.67 -8.02
C LEU A 69 6.56 12.99 -7.33
N GLY A 70 7.16 14.07 -7.82
CA GLY A 70 6.72 15.45 -7.61
C GLY A 70 7.02 16.03 -6.24
N ALA A 71 8.10 16.81 -6.16
CA ALA A 71 7.95 18.11 -5.54
C ALA A 71 6.81 18.82 -6.30
N GLU A 72 5.77 19.24 -5.61
CA GLU A 72 4.87 20.27 -6.13
C GLU A 72 5.72 21.56 -6.19
N ASP A 73 6.33 21.81 -7.35
CA ASP A 73 6.89 23.11 -7.71
C ASP A 73 5.70 24.09 -7.85
N ASP A 74 5.64 25.10 -6.97
CA ASP A 74 4.84 26.33 -7.13
C ASP A 74 5.66 27.39 -7.87
#